data_AF-A0A8G0KT92-F1
#
_entry.id   AF-A0A8G0KT92-F1
#
_cell.length_a   1.000
_cell.length_b   1.000
_cell.length_c   1.000
_cell.angle_alpha   90.00
_cell.angle_beta   90.00
_cell.angle_gamma   90.00
#
_symmetry.space_group_name_H-M   'P 1'
#
loop_
_entity.id
_entity.type
_entity.pdbx_description
1 polymer ?
#
loop_
_entity_poly.entity_id
_entity_poly.type
_entity_poly.pdbx_seq_one_letter_code
_entity_poly.pdbx_strand_id
1 'polypeptide(L)'
;MTSKNFKVENDVDLTLSMGAGYDITKNFGVEARFKVGVVPVVQTTHYSYTTTSTTTSSYSRTENHSNALFSFGAYYKFDIK
;
A
#
# COMPACT_ATOMS: atom_id res chain seq x y z
N MET A 1 -22.94 -22.39 11.60
CA MET A 1 -22.97 -21.92 10.20
C MET A 1 -23.07 -20.41 10.19
N THR A 2 -22.05 -19.73 9.68
CA THR A 2 -22.09 -18.46 8.90
C THR A 2 -20.67 -17.90 8.90
N SER A 3 -19.86 -18.41 7.98
CA SER A 3 -18.55 -17.85 7.64
C SER A 3 -18.82 -16.54 6.89
N LYS A 4 -18.80 -15.40 7.58
CA LYS A 4 -18.81 -14.09 6.93
C LYS A 4 -17.41 -13.82 6.37
N ASN A 5 -17.06 -14.54 5.31
CA ASN A 5 -15.93 -14.21 4.46
C ASN A 5 -16.29 -12.97 3.65
N PHE A 6 -16.20 -11.79 4.27
CA PHE A 6 -16.06 -10.55 3.52
C PHE A 6 -14.64 -10.54 2.94
N LYS A 7 -14.44 -11.30 1.86
CA LYS A 7 -13.36 -11.02 0.92
C LYS A 7 -13.77 -9.73 0.22
N VAL A 8 -13.35 -8.60 0.77
CA VAL A 8 -13.22 -7.39 -0.03
C VAL A 8 -12.03 -7.66 -0.96
N GLU A 9 -12.28 -8.41 -2.03
CA GLU A 9 -11.39 -8.47 -3.19
C GLU A 9 -11.54 -7.14 -3.92
N ASN A 10 -11.01 -6.08 -3.31
CA ASN A 10 -10.79 -4.83 -3.98
C ASN A 10 -9.31 -4.78 -4.36
N ASP A 11 -9.00 -5.17 -5.59
CA ASP A 11 -7.64 -5.17 -6.17
C ASP A 11 -7.25 -3.77 -6.67
N VAL A 12 -8.03 -2.74 -6.29
CA VAL A 12 -7.87 -1.35 -6.71
C VAL A 12 -7.39 -0.53 -5.52
N ASP A 13 -6.09 -0.28 -5.48
CA ASP A 13 -5.45 0.60 -4.51
C ASP A 13 -5.18 1.98 -5.13
N LEU A 14 -5.70 3.03 -4.51
CA LEU A 14 -5.38 4.41 -4.91
C LEU A 14 -3.97 4.76 -4.44
N THR A 15 -3.09 5.07 -5.39
CA THR A 15 -1.70 5.45 -5.13
C THR A 15 -1.42 6.81 -5.78
N LEU A 16 -0.85 7.73 -5.00
CA LEU A 16 -0.31 8.98 -5.52
C LEU A 16 1.17 8.75 -5.89
N SER A 17 1.55 9.09 -7.13
CA SER A 17 2.94 8.99 -7.57
C SER A 17 3.46 10.33 -8.08
N MET A 18 4.65 10.70 -7.65
CA MET A 18 5.41 11.84 -8.15
C MET A 18 6.76 11.37 -8.69
N GLY A 19 7.27 11.99 -9.74
CA GLY A 19 8.56 11.64 -10.31
C GLY A 19 9.25 12.83 -10.93
N ALA A 20 10.57 12.80 -10.93
CA ALA A 20 11.43 13.76 -11.60
C ALA A 20 12.45 12.98 -12.44
N GLY A 21 12.58 13.39 -13.70
CA GLY A 21 13.50 12.80 -14.65
C GLY A 21 14.38 13.83 -15.31
N TYR A 22 15.58 13.41 -15.72
CA TYR A 22 16.53 14.22 -16.46
C TYR A 22 16.98 13.46 -17.71
N ASP A 23 16.83 14.12 -18.87
CA ASP A 23 17.34 13.62 -20.14
C ASP A 23 18.86 13.83 -20.20
N ILE A 24 19.63 12.75 -20.11
CA ILE A 24 21.11 12.79 -20.23
C ILE A 24 21.50 12.94 -21.70
N THR A 25 20.73 12.34 -22.61
CA THR A 25 20.93 12.40 -24.07
C THR A 25 19.57 12.50 -24.74
N LYS A 26 19.52 12.92 -26.02
CA LYS A 26 18.27 13.12 -26.79
C LYS A 26 17.28 11.94 -26.73
N ASN A 27 17.78 10.72 -26.51
CA ASN A 27 16.97 9.50 -26.48
C ASN A 27 17.09 8.73 -25.16
N PHE A 28 17.89 9.16 -24.19
CA PHE A 28 18.14 8.43 -22.95
C PHE A 28 18.09 9.37 -21.76
N GLY A 29 17.39 8.96 -20.70
CA GLY A 29 17.30 9.72 -19.46
C GLY A 29 17.22 8.83 -18.25
N VAL A 30 17.32 9.46 -17.09
CA VAL A 30 17.15 8.82 -15.79
C VAL A 30 15.94 9.43 -15.09
N GLU A 31 15.32 8.65 -14.21
CA GLU A 31 14.11 9.06 -13.53
C GLU A 31 14.07 8.49 -12.12
N ALA A 32 13.77 9.37 -11.17
CA ALA A 32 13.41 9.00 -9.81
C ALA A 32 11.89 9.13 -9.66
N ARG A 33 11.25 8.12 -9.08
CA ARG A 33 9.81 8.12 -8.81
C ARG A 33 9.56 7.70 -7.37
N PHE A 34 8.65 8.41 -6.73
CA PHE A 34 8.16 8.14 -5.39
C PHE A 34 6.65 7.90 -5.46
N LYS A 35 6.19 6.82 -4.82
CA LYS A 35 4.77 6.43 -4.76
C LYS A 35 4.34 6.26 -3.31
N VAL A 36 3.18 6.80 -2.97
CA VAL A 36 2.56 6.64 -1.65
C VAL A 36 1.15 6.09 -1.85
N GLY A 37 0.86 4.97 -1.18
CA GLY A 37 -0.49 4.41 -1.11
C GLY A 37 -1.37 5.31 -0.25
N VAL A 38 -2.48 5.78 -0.81
CA VAL A 38 -3.43 6.70 -0.14
C VAL A 38 -4.49 5.93 0.65
N VAL A 39 -4.62 4.62 0.44
CA VAL A 39 -5.58 3.76 1.14
C VAL A 39 -4.90 3.09 2.35
N PRO A 40 -5.18 3.52 3.59
CA PRO A 40 -4.77 2.76 4.77
C PRO A 40 -5.62 1.50 4.87
N VAL A 41 -4.97 0.33 4.82
CA VAL A 41 -5.64 -0.93 5.19
C VAL A 41 -5.78 -0.92 6.71
N VAL A 42 -6.97 -0.58 7.20
CA VAL A 42 -7.27 -0.61 8.63
C VAL A 42 -7.31 -2.08 9.06
N GLN A 43 -6.21 -2.56 9.64
CA GLN A 43 -6.16 -3.86 10.27
C GLN A 43 -6.54 -3.70 11.74
N THR A 44 -7.79 -4.05 12.06
CA THR A 44 -8.25 -4.14 13.45
C THR A 44 -8.08 -5.58 13.93
N THR A 45 -7.08 -5.81 14.77
CA THR A 45 -6.86 -7.11 15.40
C THR A 45 -7.60 -7.14 16.73
N HIS A 46 -8.56 -8.04 16.86
CA HIS A 46 -9.27 -8.29 18.12
C HIS A 46 -8.55 -9.38 18.91
N TYR A 47 -8.18 -9.07 20.15
CA TYR A 47 -7.64 -10.04 21.09
C TYR A 47 -8.60 -10.19 22.28
N SER A 48 -9.11 -11.40 22.48
CA SER A 48 -10.03 -11.75 23.56
C SER A 48 -9.37 -12.77 24.47
N TYR A 49 -9.31 -12.46 25.76
CA TYR A 49 -8.73 -13.33 26.77
C TYR A 49 -9.74 -13.55 27.90
N THR A 50 -9.87 -14.83 28.30
CA THR A 50 -10.80 -15.30 29.32
C THR A 50 -10.01 -15.67 30.57
N THR A 51 -10.17 -14.88 31.64
CA THR A 51 -9.35 -14.99 32.86
C THR A 51 -10.05 -15.80 33.96
N THR A 52 -11.36 -15.99 33.86
CA THR A 52 -12.19 -16.82 34.75
C THR A 52 -13.49 -17.12 34.00
N SER A 53 -14.21 -18.21 34.31
CA SER A 53 -15.39 -18.69 33.56
C SER A 53 -16.56 -17.68 33.36
N THR A 54 -16.44 -16.46 33.87
CA THR A 54 -17.47 -15.41 33.85
C THR A 54 -16.98 -14.06 33.31
N THR A 55 -15.66 -13.86 33.10
CA THR A 55 -15.10 -12.55 32.70
C THR A 55 -14.33 -12.66 31.39
N THR A 56 -14.84 -12.01 30.34
CA THR A 56 -14.16 -11.87 29.04
C THR A 56 -13.75 -10.42 28.85
N SER A 57 -12.44 -10.19 28.69
CA SER A 57 -11.91 -8.87 28.36
C SER A 57 -11.47 -8.86 26.90
N SER A 58 -11.91 -7.84 26.16
CA SER A 58 -11.62 -7.67 24.74
C SER A 58 -10.89 -6.35 24.54
N TYR A 59 -9.72 -6.40 23.93
CA TYR A 59 -8.98 -5.22 23.52
C TYR A 59 -8.79 -5.23 22.00
N SER A 60 -8.95 -4.07 21.39
CA SER A 60 -8.86 -3.88 19.95
C SER A 60 -7.68 -2.95 19.68
N ARG A 61 -6.70 -3.41 18.88
CA ARG A 61 -5.60 -2.57 18.42
C ARG A 61 -5.81 -2.24 16.94
N THR A 62 -5.79 -0.95 16.61
CA THR A 62 -5.84 -0.46 15.24
C THR A 62 -4.44 0.00 14.84
N GLU A 63 -3.91 -0.58 13.78
CA GLU A 63 -2.61 -0.20 13.22
C GLU A 63 -2.80 0.43 11.83
N ASN A 64 -2.19 1.58 11.61
CA ASN A 64 -2.18 2.25 10.30
C ASN A 64 -0.84 1.93 9.63
N HIS A 65 -0.85 1.05 8.64
CA HIS A 65 0.30 0.79 7.78
C HIS A 65 0.15 1.62 6.50
N SER A 66 1.13 2.48 6.21
CA SER A 66 1.18 3.27 4.97
C SER A 66 2.28 2.70 4.06
N ASN A 67 1.95 2.49 2.79
CA ASN A 67 2.88 1.95 1.81
C ASN A 67 3.59 3.10 1.10
N ALA A 68 4.91 3.16 1.22
CA ALA A 68 5.77 4.06 0.45
C ALA A 68 6.74 3.24 -0.41
N LEU A 69 6.82 3.58 -1.70
CA LEU A 69 7.74 2.96 -2.65
C LEU A 69 8.60 4.03 -3.31
N PHE A 70 9.92 3.85 -3.22
CA PHE A 70 10.89 4.64 -3.97
C PHE A 70 11.47 3.79 -5.09
N SER A 71 11.59 4.37 -6.28
CA SER A 71 12.17 3.71 -7.45
C SER A 71 13.04 4.67 -8.24
N PHE A 72 14.13 4.15 -8.79
CA PHE A 72 15.04 4.86 -9.67
C PHE A 72 15.30 4.00 -10.90
N GLY A 73 15.34 4.60 -12.07
CA GLY A 73 15.53 3.88 -13.32
C GLY A 73 16.05 4.77 -14.44
N ALA A 74 16.30 4.13 -15.57
CA ALA A 74 16.62 4.80 -16.83
C ALA A 74 15.54 4.51 -17.87
N TYR A 75 15.30 5.47 -18.77
CA TYR A 75 14.34 5.34 -19.85
C TYR A 75 14.99 5.68 -21.20
N TYR A 76 14.48 5.04 -22.25
CA TYR A 76 14.85 5.33 -23.63
C TYR A 76 13.61 5.81 -24.40
N LYS A 77 13.71 6.98 -25.06
CA LYS A 77 12.63 7.57 -25.86
C LYS A 77 12.72 7.06 -27.29
N PHE A 78 11.76 6.22 -27.68
CA PHE A 78 11.59 5.79 -29.07
C PHE A 78 10.84 6.87 -29.85
N ASP A 79 11.50 7.42 -30.86
CA ASP A 79 10.84 8.26 -31.87
C ASP A 79 10.34 7.33 -32.98
N ILE A 80 9.03 7.11 -33.03
CA ILE A 80 8.41 6.31 -34.09
C ILE A 80 8.03 7.28 -35.21
N LYS A 81 8.73 7.16 -36.34
CA LYS A 81 8.52 7.98 -37.54
C LYS A 81 7.51 7.34 -38.48
#